data_AF-A0A3D4BB54-F1
#
_entry.id   AF-A0A3D4BB54-F1
#
_cell.length_a   1.000
_cell.length_b   1.000
_cell.length_c   1.000
_cell.angle_alpha   90.00
_cell.angle_beta   90.00
_cell.angle_gamma   90.00
#
_symmetry.space_group_name_H-M   'P 1'
#
loop_
_entity.id
_entity.type
_entity.pdbx_description
1 polymer ?
#
loop_
_entity_poly.entity_id
_entity_poly.type
_entity_poly.pdbx_seq_one_letter_code
_entity_poly.pdbx_strand_id
1 'polypeptide(L)' 'QTWIEASARMPGLPRSTWINGIEPSRNEEGTVYVAINNYRNDDFTNYVYRSADYGATWQAITNGLPDRRGG' A
#
# COMPACT_ATOMS: atom_id res chain seq x y z
N GLN A 1 -4.98 11.94 -21.52
CA GLN A 1 -4.58 11.05 -20.42
C GLN A 1 -5.48 11.30 -19.23
N THR A 2 -6.05 10.26 -18.62
CA THR A 2 -6.78 10.37 -17.34
C THR A 2 -5.99 9.64 -16.24
N TRP A 3 -6.17 10.06 -15.00
CA TRP A 3 -5.61 9.42 -13.81
C TRP A 3 -6.76 8.88 -12.96
N ILE A 4 -6.58 7.67 -12.44
CA ILE A 4 -7.53 7.02 -11.54
C ILE A 4 -6.93 7.03 -10.15
N GLU A 5 -7.71 7.48 -9.17
CA GLU A 5 -7.34 7.38 -7.76
C GLU A 5 -7.45 5.90 -7.33
N ALA A 6 -6.34 5.34 -6.85
CA ALA A 6 -6.25 3.92 -6.48
C ALA A 6 -6.33 3.71 -4.96
N SER A 7 -5.95 4.71 -4.16
CA SER A 7 -5.90 4.60 -2.69
C SER A 7 -7.26 4.36 -2.05
N ALA A 8 -8.37 4.84 -2.62
CA ALA A 8 -9.71 4.54 -2.10
C ALA A 8 -10.09 3.06 -2.19
N ARG A 9 -9.32 2.26 -2.95
CA ARG A 9 -9.51 0.81 -3.09
C ARG A 9 -8.61 0.00 -2.17
N MET A 10 -7.75 0.65 -1.38
CA MET A 10 -6.85 -0.01 -0.43
C MET A 10 -7.59 -0.22 0.90
N PRO A 11 -7.86 -1.47 1.30
CA PRO A 11 -8.69 -1.75 2.47
C PRO A 11 -7.98 -1.32 3.76
N GLY A 12 -8.66 -0.54 4.60
CA GLY A 12 -8.15 -0.11 5.90
C GLY A 12 -7.13 1.03 5.86
N LEU A 13 -6.85 1.60 4.68
CA LEU A 13 -5.96 2.74 4.55
C LEU A 13 -6.63 4.04 5.04
N PRO A 14 -6.06 4.76 6.04
CA PRO A 14 -6.58 6.06 6.44
C PRO A 14 -6.50 7.09 5.31
N ARG A 15 -7.36 8.11 5.38
CA ARG A 15 -7.25 9.26 4.46
C ARG A 15 -6.01 10.08 4.79
N SER A 16 -5.52 10.83 3.79
CA SER A 16 -4.40 11.77 3.95
C SER A 16 -3.08 11.13 4.39
N THR A 17 -2.83 9.91 3.93
CA THR A 17 -1.58 9.15 4.11
C THR A 17 -0.55 9.48 3.04
N TRP A 18 0.71 9.12 3.27
CA TRP A 18 1.81 9.36 2.34
C TRP A 18 2.30 8.06 1.72
N ILE A 19 2.25 7.96 0.39
CA ILE A 19 2.85 6.85 -0.35
C ILE A 19 4.36 7.08 -0.42
N ASN A 20 5.15 6.13 0.09
CA ASN A 20 6.61 6.25 0.14
C ASN A 20 7.31 5.46 -0.96
N GLY A 21 6.68 4.40 -1.45
CA GLY A 21 7.24 3.55 -2.48
C GLY A 21 6.16 2.86 -3.28
N ILE A 22 6.42 2.75 -4.59
CA ILE A 22 5.63 1.99 -5.55
C ILE A 22 6.64 1.19 -6.38
N GLU A 23 6.53 -0.14 -6.39
CA GLU A 23 7.41 -1.03 -7.17
C GLU A 23 6.55 -2.00 -7.99
N PRO A 24 6.51 -1.86 -9.34
CA PRO A 24 5.98 -2.88 -10.22
C PRO A 24 6.83 -4.14 -10.16
N SER A 25 6.21 -5.32 -10.26
CA SER A 25 6.94 -6.58 -10.33
C SER A 25 7.74 -6.67 -11.63
N ARG A 26 8.96 -7.21 -11.55
CA ARG A 26 9.82 -7.50 -12.71
C ARG A 26 9.51 -8.83 -13.38
N ASN A 27 8.75 -9.68 -12.69
CA ASN A 27 8.55 -11.08 -13.05
C ASN A 27 7.08 -11.44 -13.29
N GLU A 28 6.15 -10.63 -12.77
CA GLU A 28 4.71 -10.86 -12.84
C GLU A 28 4.02 -9.62 -13.41
N GLU A 29 3.54 -9.73 -14.64
CA GLU A 29 2.80 -8.63 -15.27
C GLU A 29 1.54 -8.28 -14.46
N GLY A 30 1.15 -7.01 -14.46
CA GLY A 30 0.00 -6.52 -13.70
C GLY A 30 0.22 -6.43 -12.19
N THR A 31 1.34 -6.92 -11.66
CA THR A 31 1.63 -6.90 -10.23
C THR A 31 2.37 -5.62 -9.82
N VAL A 32 1.90 -4.98 -8.75
CA VAL A 32 2.54 -3.81 -8.15
C VAL A 32 2.43 -3.83 -6.63
N TYR A 33 3.47 -3.35 -5.97
CA TYR A 33 3.56 -3.24 -4.52
C TYR A 33 3.61 -1.78 -4.10
N VAL A 34 2.92 -1.44 -3.01
CA VAL A 34 2.88 -0.08 -2.47
C VAL A 34 3.16 -0.12 -0.97
N ALA A 35 4.08 0.75 -0.53
CA ALA A 35 4.39 0.96 0.88
C ALA A 35 3.99 2.38 1.30
N ILE A 36 3.31 2.48 2.42
CA ILE A 36 2.72 3.73 2.93
C ILE A 36 3.15 3.92 4.39
N ASN A 37 3.46 5.16 4.76
CA ASN A 37 3.67 5.56 6.15
C ASN A 37 2.68 6.63 6.56
N ASN A 38 2.26 6.54 7.82
CA ASN A 38 1.27 7.44 8.40
C ASN A 38 1.75 8.08 9.71
N TYR A 39 3.07 8.08 9.96
CA TYR A 39 3.67 8.54 11.21
C TYR A 39 3.37 10.02 11.54
N ARG A 40 3.10 10.85 10.52
CA ARG A 40 2.73 12.27 10.72
C ARG A 40 1.35 12.44 11.36
N ASN A 41 0.54 11.39 11.34
CA ASN A 41 -0.78 11.32 11.95
C ASN A 41 -0.79 10.43 13.20
N ASP A 42 0.38 10.21 13.83
CA ASP A 42 0.56 9.35 15.02
C ASP A 42 0.12 7.89 14.82
N ASP A 43 0.18 7.42 13.56
CA ASP A 43 -0.17 6.06 13.18
C ASP A 43 1.06 5.32 12.66
N PHE A 44 1.49 4.32 13.44
CA PHE A 44 2.67 3.49 13.18
C PHE A 44 2.31 2.10 12.63
N THR A 45 1.06 1.90 12.23
CA THR A 45 0.59 0.68 11.57
C THR A 45 1.37 0.45 10.28
N ASN A 46 1.70 -0.81 10.01
CA ASN A 46 2.31 -1.18 8.74
C ASN A 46 1.25 -1.18 7.64
N TYR A 47 1.43 -0.35 6.61
CA TYR A 47 0.60 -0.33 5.42
C TYR A 47 1.45 -0.75 4.21
N VAL A 48 1.27 -2.01 3.80
CA VAL A 48 1.90 -2.57 2.61
C VAL A 48 0.82 -3.31 1.83
N TYR A 49 0.69 -2.99 0.56
CA TYR A 49 -0.33 -3.56 -0.32
C TYR A 49 0.28 -4.16 -1.58
N ARG A 50 -0.38 -5.20 -2.09
CA ARG A 50 -0.14 -5.78 -3.41
C ARG A 50 -1.41 -5.67 -4.25
N SER A 51 -1.25 -5.31 -5.52
CA SER A 51 -2.23 -5.57 -6.58
C SER A 51 -1.62 -6.54 -7.57
N ALA A 52 -2.44 -7.41 -8.17
CA ALA A 52 -2.06 -8.35 -9.22
C ALA A 52 -2.88 -8.14 -10.51
N ASP A 53 -3.57 -7.00 -10.61
CA ASP A 53 -4.52 -6.66 -11.67
C ASP A 53 -4.40 -5.18 -12.09
N TYR A 54 -3.16 -4.71 -12.21
CA TYR A 54 -2.81 -3.35 -12.65
C TYR A 54 -3.38 -2.24 -11.75
N GLY A 55 -3.55 -2.51 -10.45
CA GLY A 55 -4.05 -1.56 -9.46
C GLY A 55 -5.58 -1.49 -9.35
N ALA A 56 -6.32 -2.43 -9.95
CA ALA A 56 -7.77 -2.48 -9.86
C ALA A 56 -8.24 -2.94 -8.48
N THR A 57 -7.60 -3.96 -7.90
CA THR A 57 -7.85 -4.46 -6.54
C THR A 57 -6.56 -4.53 -5.73
N TRP A 58 -6.69 -4.39 -4.41
CA TRP A 58 -5.57 -4.34 -3.49
C TRP A 58 -5.79 -5.27 -2.30
N GLN A 59 -4.73 -5.97 -1.92
CA GLN A 59 -4.68 -6.82 -0.73
C GLN A 59 -3.57 -6.33 0.20
N ALA A 60 -3.87 -6.23 1.49
CA ALA A 60 -2.84 -5.95 2.49
C ALA A 60 -1.91 -7.17 2.62
N ILE A 61 -0.61 -6.92 2.61
CA ILE A 61 0.44 -7.95 2.72
C ILE A 61 1.32 -7.68 3.94
N THR A 62 0.67 -7.54 5.10
CA THR A 62 1.31 -7.21 6.37
C THR A 62 1.56 -8.43 7.26
N ASN A 63 1.05 -9.61 6.85
CA ASN A 63 1.27 -10.86 7.57
C ASN A 63 2.77 -11.14 7.71
N GLY A 64 3.22 -11.38 8.95
CA GLY A 64 4.63 -11.63 9.27
C GLY A 64 5.46 -10.38 9.55
N LEU A 65 4.87 -9.18 9.46
CA LEU A 65 5.48 -7.95 9.97
C LEU A 65 5.09 -7.73 11.45
N PRO A 66 5.94 -7.10 12.27
CA PRO A 66 5.56 -6.67 13.61
C PRO A 66 4.34 -5.74 13.56
N ASP A 67 3.46 -5.81 14.55
CA ASP A 67 2.24 -4.99 14.60
C ASP A 67 2.56 -3.48 14.65
N ARG A 68 3.71 -3.09 15.20
CA ARG A 68 4.20 -1.70 15.19
C ARG A 68 5.68 -1.59 14.85
N ARG A 69 6.05 -0.52 14.14
CA ARG A 69 7.46 -0.14 13.97
C ARG A 69 7.99 0.43 15.29
N GLY A 70 8.98 -0.24 15.90
CA GLY A 70 9.60 0.19 17.16
C GLY A 70 9.09 -0.51 18.43
N GLY A 71 8.52 -1.72 18.28
CA GLY A 71 8.25 -2.66 19.37
C GLY A 71 9.53 -3.22 19.98
#